data_AF-A0A9W5KXD5-F1
#
_entry.id   AF-A0A9W5KXD5-F1
#
_cell.length_a   1.000
_cell.length_b   1.000
_cell.length_c   1.000
_cell.angle_alpha   90.00
_cell.angle_beta   90.00
_cell.angle_gamma   90.00
#
_symmetry.space_group_name_H-M   'P 1'
#
loop_
_entity.id
_entity.type
_entity.pdbx_description
1 polymer ?
#
loop_
_entity_poly.entity_id
_entity_poly.type
_entity_poly.pdbx_seq_one_letter_code
_entity_poly.pdbx_strand_id
1 'polypeptide(L)'
;MRNEEIIIDLADPVFTKTIRSRQNDKNGLKLTVYVREKGQIVDLTGYAVKYEAINQVGLFVRDDAQIVDAKNGVFSYTLSSQAVSTSDDWTAYFVMEKVQNE
;
A
#
# COMPACT_ATOMS: atom_id res chain seq x y z
N MET A 1 -14.20 10.47 1.49
CA MET A 1 -12.98 9.69 1.24
C MET A 1 -11.88 10.66 0.84
N ARG A 2 -10.82 10.77 1.65
CA ARG A 2 -9.58 11.51 1.35
C ARG A 2 -8.72 10.66 0.42
N ASN A 3 -7.98 11.29 -0.49
CA ASN A 3 -6.99 10.62 -1.33
C ASN A 3 -5.59 11.14 -0.98
N GLU A 4 -4.61 10.24 -0.97
CA GLU A 4 -3.20 10.58 -0.86
C GLU A 4 -2.39 9.89 -1.95
N GLU A 5 -1.44 10.62 -2.52
CA GLU A 5 -0.50 10.08 -3.50
C GLU A 5 0.86 9.80 -2.86
N ILE A 6 1.46 8.67 -3.23
CA ILE A 6 2.74 8.21 -2.72
C ILE A 6 3.57 7.73 -3.91
N ILE A 7 4.83 8.14 -3.96
CA ILE A 7 5.82 7.54 -4.86
C ILE A 7 6.70 6.65 -3.99
N ILE A 8 6.83 5.38 -4.37
CA ILE A 8 7.78 4.44 -3.77
C ILE A 8 8.82 4.14 -4.84
N ASP A 9 10.06 4.58 -4.60
CA ASP A 9 11.19 4.20 -5.45
C ASP A 9 11.89 2.97 -4.83
N LEU A 10 11.90 1.85 -5.55
CA LEU A 10 12.49 0.59 -5.10
C LEU A 10 14.01 0.68 -4.93
N ALA A 11 14.65 1.70 -5.52
CA ALA A 11 16.06 1.97 -5.33
C ALA A 11 16.36 2.82 -4.08
N ASP A 12 15.32 3.30 -3.36
CA ASP A 12 15.46 3.99 -2.08
C ASP A 12 15.15 3.05 -0.91
N PRO A 13 16.18 2.48 -0.24
CA PRO A 13 15.98 1.50 0.82
C PRO A 13 15.49 2.11 2.15
N VAL A 14 15.39 3.44 2.28
CA VAL A 14 15.07 4.14 3.55
C VAL A 14 13.74 4.89 3.48
N PHE A 15 12.93 4.66 2.44
CA PHE A 15 11.67 5.37 2.27
C PHE A 15 10.70 5.12 3.45
N THR A 16 10.37 6.19 4.17
CA THR A 16 9.36 6.18 5.23
C THR A 16 8.43 7.38 5.07
N LYS A 17 7.12 7.16 5.08
CA LYS A 17 6.10 8.21 5.03
C LYS A 17 5.09 8.03 6.15
N THR A 18 4.88 9.08 6.95
CA THR A 18 3.81 9.11 7.95
C THR A 18 2.48 9.44 7.29
N ILE A 19 1.49 8.55 7.45
CA ILE A 19 0.12 8.71 6.97
C ILE A 19 -0.80 8.71 8.19
N ARG A 20 -1.72 9.67 8.28
CA ARG A 20 -2.64 9.78 9.44
C ARG A 20 -4.07 9.49 9.05
N SER A 21 -4.63 8.40 9.55
CA SER A 21 -6.07 8.11 9.45
C SER A 21 -6.74 8.21 10.81
N ARG A 22 -8.06 8.37 10.84
CA ARG A 22 -8.84 8.34 12.08
C ARG A 22 -9.25 6.90 12.38
N GLN A 23 -9.20 6.53 13.65
CA GLN A 23 -9.78 5.25 14.10
C GLN A 23 -11.24 5.16 13.64
N ASN A 24 -11.65 3.97 13.18
CA ASN A 24 -12.99 3.68 12.66
C ASN A 24 -13.40 4.44 11.39
N ASP A 25 -12.50 5.20 10.74
CA ASP A 25 -12.77 5.86 9.45
C ASP A 25 -12.64 4.86 8.29
N LYS A 26 -13.55 3.89 8.29
CA LYS A 26 -13.61 2.79 7.32
C LYS A 26 -13.79 3.37 5.92
N ASN A 27 -12.91 3.01 5.00
CA ASN A 27 -12.88 3.55 3.63
C ASN A 27 -12.69 5.09 3.58
N GLY A 28 -12.19 5.67 4.67
CA GLY A 28 -11.99 7.11 4.81
C GLY A 28 -10.80 7.64 4.02
N LEU A 29 -9.79 6.79 3.77
CA LEU A 29 -8.54 7.14 3.10
C LEU A 29 -8.20 6.12 2.02
N LYS A 30 -7.97 6.62 0.81
CA LYS A 30 -7.41 5.90 -0.32
C LYS A 30 -5.99 6.38 -0.61
N LEU A 31 -5.07 5.44 -0.72
CA LEU A 31 -3.70 5.65 -1.15
C LEU A 31 -3.59 5.30 -2.63
N THR A 32 -3.09 6.21 -3.46
CA THR A 32 -2.66 5.95 -4.83
C THR A 32 -1.14 5.91 -4.83
N VAL A 33 -0.56 4.80 -5.27
CA VAL A 33 0.88 4.55 -5.20
C VAL A 33 1.45 4.41 -6.60
N TYR A 34 2.54 5.14 -6.85
CA TYR A 34 3.34 5.08 -8.06
C TYR A 34 4.66 4.38 -7.73
N VAL A 35 4.86 3.19 -8.30
CA VAL A 35 6.09 2.42 -8.14
C VAL A 35 7.12 2.87 -9.16
N ARG A 36 8.33 3.16 -8.68
CA ARG A 36 9.46 3.57 -9.50
C ARG A 36 10.69 2.74 -9.18
N GLU A 37 11.65 2.70 -10.10
CA GLU A 37 13.00 2.23 -9.82
C GLU A 37 13.99 3.23 -10.42
N LYS A 38 14.75 3.93 -9.57
CA LYS A 38 15.64 5.03 -9.98
C LYS A 38 14.90 6.09 -10.82
N GLY A 39 13.68 6.42 -10.40
CA GLY A 39 12.77 7.33 -11.09
C GLY A 39 12.07 6.76 -12.33
N GLN A 40 12.41 5.56 -12.79
CA GLN A 40 11.80 4.93 -13.97
C GLN A 40 10.51 4.18 -13.63
N ILE A 41 9.62 4.02 -14.61
CA ILE A 41 8.37 3.24 -14.47
C ILE A 41 8.71 1.77 -14.21
N VAL A 42 7.96 1.13 -13.30
CA VAL A 42 7.96 -0.33 -13.09
C VAL A 42 6.65 -0.92 -13.64
N ASP A 43 6.74 -1.91 -14.53
CA ASP A 43 5.56 -2.62 -15.07
C ASP A 43 5.11 -3.71 -14.08
N LEU A 44 3.88 -3.59 -13.58
CA LEU A 44 3.25 -4.52 -12.65
C LEU A 44 2.37 -5.58 -13.35
N THR A 45 2.47 -5.72 -14.67
CA THR A 45 1.72 -6.75 -15.42
C THR A 45 2.07 -8.14 -14.90
N GLY A 46 1.05 -8.91 -14.50
CA GLY A 46 1.23 -10.25 -13.94
C GLY A 46 1.64 -10.27 -12.46
N TYR A 47 1.52 -9.14 -11.76
CA TYR A 47 1.71 -9.07 -10.31
C TYR A 47 0.37 -8.92 -9.57
N ALA A 48 0.33 -9.40 -8.34
CA ALA A 48 -0.62 -8.99 -7.31
C ALA A 48 0.09 -8.04 -6.35
N VAL A 49 -0.63 -7.07 -5.79
CA VAL A 49 -0.08 -6.17 -4.77
C VAL A 49 -0.84 -6.38 -3.46
N LYS A 50 -0.10 -6.58 -2.36
CA LYS A 50 -0.65 -6.74 -1.02
C LYS A 50 -0.26 -5.56 -0.15
N TYR A 51 -1.18 -5.09 0.68
CA TYR A 51 -0.88 -4.21 1.82
C TYR A 51 -0.69 -5.08 3.05
N GLU A 52 0.46 -4.98 3.70
CA GLU A 52 0.74 -5.65 4.97
C GLU A 52 1.03 -4.62 6.06
N ALA A 53 0.42 -4.80 7.22
CA ALA A 53 0.65 -3.91 8.36
C ALA A 53 0.59 -4.66 9.68
N ILE A 54 1.46 -4.26 10.61
CA ILE A 54 1.48 -4.73 12.00
C ILE A 54 1.55 -3.54 12.95
N ASN A 55 0.86 -3.64 14.08
CA ASN A 55 0.95 -2.64 15.15
C ASN A 55 1.61 -3.22 16.41
N GLN A 56 1.86 -2.35 17.38
CA GLN A 56 2.57 -2.73 18.61
C GLN A 56 1.80 -3.69 19.52
N VAL A 57 0.47 -3.81 19.33
CA VAL A 57 -0.37 -4.74 20.08
C VAL A 57 -0.51 -6.11 19.38
N GLY A 58 0.21 -6.32 18.28
CA GLY A 58 0.28 -7.60 17.57
C GLY A 58 -0.87 -7.85 16.58
N LEU A 59 -1.69 -6.84 16.27
CA LEU A 59 -2.67 -6.96 15.19
C LEU A 59 -1.96 -6.91 13.84
N PHE A 60 -2.42 -7.76 12.93
CA PHE A 60 -1.88 -7.89 11.58
C PHE A 60 -2.99 -7.70 10.54
N VAL A 61 -2.64 -7.04 9.43
CA VAL A 61 -3.49 -6.83 8.26
C VAL A 61 -2.73 -7.36 7.04
N ARG A 62 -3.42 -8.11 6.19
CA ARG A 62 -2.96 -8.46 4.85
C ARG A 62 -4.14 -8.35 3.89
N ASP A 63 -4.14 -7.32 3.08
CA ASP A 63 -5.23 -7.00 2.16
C ASP A 63 -4.73 -6.91 0.71
N ASP A 64 -5.63 -7.15 -0.24
CA ASP A 64 -5.36 -6.88 -1.65
C ASP A 64 -5.40 -5.38 -1.96
N ALA A 65 -4.38 -4.90 -2.66
CA ALA A 65 -4.41 -3.61 -3.32
C ALA A 65 -4.88 -3.77 -4.77
N GLN A 66 -5.59 -2.76 -5.28
CA GLN A 66 -6.10 -2.74 -6.64
C GLN A 66 -5.05 -2.13 -7.58
N ILE A 67 -4.56 -2.90 -8.54
CA ILE A 67 -3.77 -2.34 -9.64
C ILE A 67 -4.67 -1.48 -10.52
N VAL A 68 -4.28 -0.22 -10.74
CA VAL A 68 -5.05 0.78 -11.50
C VAL A 68 -4.48 0.90 -12.92
N ASP A 69 -3.15 0.95 -13.05
CA ASP A 69 -2.44 0.98 -14.32
C ASP A 69 -1.15 0.18 -14.18
N ALA A 70 -1.22 -1.09 -14.58
CA ALA A 70 -0.10 -2.02 -14.44
C ALA A 70 1.14 -1.54 -15.22
N LYS A 71 0.95 -1.06 -16.44
CA LYS A 71 2.05 -0.68 -17.34
C LYS A 71 2.81 0.54 -16.84
N ASN A 72 2.15 1.40 -16.05
CA ASN A 72 2.75 2.59 -15.46
C ASN A 72 3.08 2.45 -13.97
N GLY A 73 2.96 1.25 -13.40
CA GLY A 73 3.32 0.99 -12.01
C GLY A 73 2.38 1.64 -10.99
N VAL A 74 1.10 1.76 -11.32
CA VAL A 74 0.11 2.45 -10.47
C VAL A 74 -0.86 1.46 -9.86
N PHE A 75 -0.96 1.49 -8.54
CA PHE A 75 -1.98 0.76 -7.78
C PHE A 75 -2.61 1.66 -6.72
N SER A 76 -3.68 1.19 -6.10
CA SER A 76 -4.33 1.88 -5.00
C SER A 76 -4.78 0.94 -3.90
N TYR A 77 -4.79 1.45 -2.67
CA TYR A 77 -5.27 0.74 -1.50
C TYR A 77 -6.12 1.67 -0.65
N THR A 78 -7.32 1.24 -0.29
CA THR A 78 -8.20 1.95 0.64
C THR A 78 -8.07 1.29 2.00
N LEU A 79 -7.77 2.07 3.05
CA LEU A 79 -7.60 1.51 4.39
C LEU A 79 -8.84 0.74 4.83
N SER A 80 -8.65 -0.55 5.11
CA SER A 80 -9.71 -1.45 5.57
C SER A 80 -10.14 -1.14 7.00
N SER A 81 -11.27 -1.69 7.43
CA SER A 81 -11.73 -1.56 8.82
C SER A 81 -10.72 -2.07 9.84
N GLN A 82 -9.93 -3.09 9.47
CA GLN A 82 -8.90 -3.65 10.32
C GLN A 82 -7.71 -2.69 10.44
N ALA A 83 -7.29 -2.08 9.33
CA ALA A 83 -6.20 -1.10 9.29
C ALA A 83 -6.49 0.22 10.04
N VAL A 84 -7.75 0.49 10.38
CA VAL A 84 -8.17 1.65 11.21
C VAL A 84 -8.87 1.24 12.51
N SER A 85 -8.66 0.00 12.96
CA SER A 85 -9.37 -0.56 14.12
C SER A 85 -8.91 0.04 15.47
N THR A 86 -7.64 0.41 15.58
CA THR A 86 -7.06 1.06 16.76
C THR A 86 -6.52 2.45 16.41
N SER A 87 -6.29 3.28 17.44
CA SER A 87 -5.64 4.58 17.30
C SER A 87 -4.11 4.52 17.35
N ASP A 88 -3.53 3.32 17.37
CA ASP A 88 -2.09 3.10 17.49
C ASP A 88 -1.36 3.31 16.15
N ASP A 89 -0.04 3.44 16.24
CA ASP A 89 0.83 3.45 15.06
C ASP A 89 0.90 2.07 14.41
N TRP A 90 0.80 2.07 13.08
CA TRP A 90 0.98 0.89 12.23
C TRP A 90 2.27 1.01 11.44
N THR A 91 3.07 -0.05 11.44
CA THR A 91 4.17 -0.21 10.48
C THR A 91 3.64 -1.01 9.31
N ALA A 92 3.75 -0.47 8.10
CA ALA A 92 3.15 -1.07 6.91
C ALA A 92 4.08 -1.01 5.70
N TYR A 93 3.88 -1.94 4.77
CA TYR A 93 4.55 -1.99 3.48
C TYR A 93 3.65 -2.62 2.42
N PHE A 94 4.04 -2.46 1.15
CA PHE A 94 3.40 -3.13 0.03
C PHE A 94 4.28 -4.27 -0.49
N VAL A 95 3.68 -5.41 -0.78
CA VAL A 95 4.35 -6.56 -1.41
C VAL A 95 3.86 -6.69 -2.84
N MET A 96 4.78 -6.84 -3.79
CA MET A 96 4.48 -7.12 -5.19
C MET A 96 4.83 -8.59 -5.49
N GLU A 97 3.81 -9.42 -5.62
CA GLU A 97 3.96 -10.86 -5.80
C GLU A 97 3.71 -11.21 -7.27
N LYS A 98 4.67 -11.86 -7.93
CA LYS A 98 4.44 -12.33 -9.30
C LYS A 98 3.46 -13.48 -9.27
N VAL A 99 2.36 -13.35 -10.01
CA VAL A 99 1.36 -14.41 -10.14
C VAL A 99 1.98 -15.52 -11.00
N GLN A 100 2.28 -16.66 -10.40
CA GLN A 100 2.57 -17.87 -11.18
C GLN A 100 1.23 -18.43 -11.64
N ASN A 101 1.07 -18.60 -12.95
CA ASN A 101 0.01 -19.43 -13.47
C ASN A 101 0.47 -20.89 -13.29
N GLU A 102 -0.27 -21.66 -12.49
CA GLU A 102 -0.17 -23.12 -12.47
C GLU A 102 -0.66 -23.72 -13.80
#